data_AF-A0A1Y1VS82-F1
#
_entry.id   AF-A0A1Y1VS82-F1
#
_cell.length_a   1.000
_cell.length_b   1.000
_cell.length_c   1.000
_cell.angle_alpha   90.00
_cell.angle_beta   90.00
_cell.angle_gamma   90.00
#
_symmetry.space_group_name_H-M   'P 1'
#
loop_
_entity.id
_entity.type
_entity.pdbx_description
1 polymer ?
#
loop_
_entity_poly.entity_id
_entity_poly.type
_entity_poly.pdbx_seq_one_letter_code
_entity_poly.pdbx_strand_id
1 'polypeptide(L)'
;MNINNLYIILLISIISRVNSTNISKLLKRNVEFDVDTYYDNLSEECIEEDQNSEISNNCMPAITLSNYKEKCASIKSELCQTFYNDPNPLKYYPICSQFPQYKEYLQPSIINFFKQSFELECLTDENDNLCPYSLSKIIKGDHSGVLEDNCKSKKCTESTIKSLKNINIDQFAAYENLSFTSGSFSYETLTSINSLISIMESDECKSMHSNNNNNNNNNNNTSNAKSIKINNNILLIMLILLIFFY
;
A
#
# COMPACT_ATOMS: atom_id res chain seq x y z
N MET A 1 22.84 23.34 -33.47
CA MET A 1 22.43 22.99 -32.09
C MET A 1 23.70 22.93 -31.24
N ASN A 2 23.84 23.78 -30.22
CA ASN A 2 25.09 23.91 -29.47
C ASN A 2 25.32 22.67 -28.59
N ILE A 3 26.54 22.14 -28.52
CA ILE A 3 26.90 20.95 -27.72
C ILE A 3 26.44 21.08 -26.25
N ASN A 4 26.47 22.30 -25.69
CA ASN A 4 25.98 22.56 -24.34
C ASN A 4 24.48 22.34 -24.16
N ASN A 5 23.65 22.60 -25.18
CA ASN A 5 22.21 22.36 -25.09
C ASN A 5 21.88 20.86 -25.16
N LEU A 6 22.68 20.07 -25.87
CA LEU A 6 22.54 18.61 -25.90
C LEU A 6 22.84 18.00 -24.52
N TYR A 7 23.88 18.52 -23.84
CA TYR A 7 24.25 18.07 -22.49
C TYR A 7 23.19 18.37 -21.44
N ILE A 8 22.56 19.55 -21.50
CA ILE A 8 21.48 19.92 -20.57
C ILE A 8 20.25 19.04 -20.79
N ILE A 9 19.87 18.76 -22.03
CA ILE A 9 18.76 17.87 -22.36
C ILE A 9 19.05 16.44 -21.89
N LEU A 10 20.26 15.93 -22.08
CA LEU A 10 20.69 14.62 -21.58
C LEU A 10 20.67 14.54 -20.05
N LEU A 11 21.16 15.58 -19.35
CA LEU A 11 21.12 15.65 -17.89
C LEU A 11 19.69 15.64 -17.35
N ILE A 12 18.78 16.44 -17.94
CA ILE A 12 17.36 16.43 -17.57
C ILE A 12 16.73 15.07 -17.86
N SER A 13 17.06 14.44 -18.98
CA SER A 13 16.55 13.11 -19.34
C SER A 13 17.02 12.01 -18.38
N ILE A 14 18.26 12.10 -17.89
CA ILE A 14 18.83 11.17 -16.92
C ILE A 14 18.18 11.39 -15.56
N ILE A 15 18.05 12.63 -15.09
CA ILE A 15 17.44 12.96 -13.79
C ILE A 15 15.96 12.54 -13.77
N SER A 16 15.21 12.77 -14.86
CA SER A 16 13.81 12.33 -14.97
C SER A 16 13.65 10.80 -14.99
N ARG A 17 14.64 10.05 -15.50
CA ARG A 17 14.62 8.57 -15.48
C ARG A 17 15.08 7.99 -14.14
N VAL A 18 15.91 8.70 -13.39
CA VAL A 18 16.39 8.27 -12.05
C VAL A 18 15.30 8.48 -10.99
N ASN A 19 14.47 9.53 -11.09
CA ASN A 19 13.31 9.70 -10.20
C ASN A 19 12.07 8.87 -10.61
N SER A 20 12.05 8.31 -11.83
CA SER A 20 10.99 7.39 -12.27
C SER A 20 11.37 5.91 -12.08
N THR A 21 12.20 5.59 -11.09
CA THR A 21 12.44 4.19 -10.67
C THR A 21 11.15 3.60 -10.11
N ASN A 22 10.28 3.17 -11.02
CA ASN A 22 9.58 1.89 -11.03
C ASN A 22 9.26 1.32 -9.64
N ILE A 23 8.43 2.03 -8.86
CA ILE A 23 7.80 1.50 -7.62
C ILE A 23 7.11 0.16 -7.92
N SER A 24 6.58 -0.01 -9.14
CA SER A 24 6.05 -1.28 -9.65
C SER A 24 7.06 -2.44 -9.60
N LYS A 25 8.35 -2.20 -9.84
CA LYS A 25 9.41 -3.23 -9.68
C LYS A 25 9.75 -3.49 -8.21
N LEU A 26 9.67 -2.49 -7.34
CA LEU A 26 9.88 -2.64 -5.89
C LEU A 26 8.75 -3.45 -5.21
N LEU A 27 7.56 -3.50 -5.81
CA LEU A 27 6.38 -4.17 -5.28
C LEU A 27 6.12 -5.58 -5.82
N LYS A 28 6.91 -6.07 -6.80
CA LYS A 28 6.85 -7.50 -7.18
C LYS A 28 7.41 -8.33 -6.03
N ARG A 29 6.52 -8.83 -5.18
CA ARG A 29 6.85 -9.80 -4.12
C ARG A 29 7.34 -11.07 -4.80
N ASN A 30 8.55 -11.50 -4.46
CA ASN A 30 9.08 -12.81 -4.86
C ASN A 30 8.70 -13.91 -3.85
N VAL A 31 7.91 -13.57 -2.82
CA VAL A 31 7.40 -14.54 -1.85
C VAL A 31 5.99 -14.93 -2.23
N GLU A 32 5.76 -16.22 -2.41
CA GLU A 32 4.48 -16.80 -2.80
C GLU A 32 3.98 -17.75 -1.71
N PHE A 33 2.69 -17.66 -1.40
CA PHE A 33 2.00 -18.60 -0.53
C PHE A 33 1.54 -19.79 -1.38
N ASP A 34 2.01 -20.97 -1.04
CA ASP A 34 1.62 -22.20 -1.72
C ASP A 34 0.36 -22.76 -1.06
N VAL A 35 -0.77 -22.47 -1.69
CA VAL A 35 -2.10 -22.89 -1.22
C VAL A 35 -2.20 -24.42 -1.16
N ASP A 36 -1.64 -25.11 -2.15
CA ASP A 36 -1.74 -26.57 -2.23
C ASP A 36 -0.91 -27.18 -1.09
N THR A 37 0.34 -26.75 -0.91
CA THR A 37 1.18 -27.22 0.21
C THR A 37 0.59 -26.89 1.59
N TYR A 38 -0.11 -25.76 1.74
CA TYR A 38 -0.76 -25.41 3.00
C TYR A 38 -1.92 -26.35 3.35
N TYR A 39 -2.80 -26.63 2.39
CA TYR A 39 -3.96 -27.51 2.60
C TYR A 39 -3.62 -29.01 2.49
N ASP A 40 -2.46 -29.34 1.94
CA ASP A 40 -1.97 -30.71 1.84
C ASP A 40 -1.90 -31.38 3.22
N ASN A 41 -2.48 -32.58 3.31
CA ASN A 41 -2.53 -33.40 4.52
C ASN A 41 -3.38 -32.83 5.68
N LEU A 42 -4.14 -31.76 5.49
CA LEU A 42 -5.19 -31.39 6.44
C LEU A 42 -6.36 -32.38 6.33
N SER A 43 -6.99 -32.70 7.46
CA SER A 43 -8.23 -33.50 7.43
C SER A 43 -9.42 -32.65 6.98
N GLU A 44 -10.46 -33.31 6.47
CA GLU A 44 -11.71 -32.64 6.10
C GLU A 44 -12.32 -31.89 7.30
N GLU A 45 -12.25 -32.45 8.50
CA GLU A 45 -12.77 -31.80 9.71
C GLU A 45 -12.00 -30.53 10.07
N CYS A 46 -10.69 -30.49 9.83
CA CYS A 46 -9.92 -29.26 10.02
C CYS A 46 -10.31 -28.20 8.99
N ILE A 47 -10.44 -28.57 7.72
CA ILE A 47 -10.86 -27.64 6.66
C ILE A 47 -12.25 -27.07 6.98
N GLU A 48 -13.18 -27.90 7.46
CA GLU A 48 -14.50 -27.46 7.87
C GLU A 48 -14.47 -26.55 9.11
N GLU A 49 -13.63 -26.85 10.10
CA GLU A 49 -13.40 -25.98 11.27
C GLU A 49 -12.91 -24.60 10.84
N ASP A 50 -11.92 -24.53 9.94
CA ASP A 50 -11.36 -23.28 9.45
C ASP A 50 -12.40 -22.45 8.67
N GLN A 51 -13.10 -23.08 7.72
CA GLN A 51 -14.08 -22.39 6.88
C GLN A 51 -15.27 -21.85 7.68
N ASN A 52 -15.68 -22.55 8.74
CA ASN A 52 -16.78 -22.13 9.60
C ASN A 52 -16.33 -21.31 10.81
N SER A 53 -15.02 -21.11 11.00
CA SER A 53 -14.47 -20.36 12.13
C SER A 53 -14.85 -18.88 12.05
N GLU A 54 -15.37 -18.33 13.15
CA GLU A 54 -15.56 -16.88 13.27
C GLU A 54 -14.22 -16.13 13.18
N ILE A 55 -13.12 -16.75 13.61
CA ILE A 55 -11.78 -16.15 13.54
C ILE A 55 -11.32 -16.05 12.08
N SER A 56 -11.40 -17.12 11.30
CA SER A 56 -11.00 -17.10 9.88
C SER A 56 -11.84 -16.11 9.09
N ASN A 57 -13.15 -16.10 9.32
CA ASN A 57 -14.10 -15.26 8.57
C ASN A 57 -14.04 -13.76 8.92
N ASN A 58 -13.62 -13.40 10.14
CA ASN A 58 -13.65 -12.01 10.62
C ASN A 58 -12.27 -11.40 10.89
N CYS A 59 -11.32 -12.22 11.36
CA CYS A 59 -10.01 -11.78 11.83
C CYS A 59 -8.87 -12.15 10.88
N MET A 60 -9.10 -13.08 9.94
CA MET A 60 -8.15 -13.35 8.87
C MET A 60 -8.81 -13.28 7.48
N PRO A 61 -9.62 -12.25 7.18
CA PRO A 61 -10.42 -12.24 5.97
C PRO A 61 -9.60 -11.88 4.73
N ALA A 62 -10.05 -12.36 3.57
CA ALA A 62 -9.68 -11.75 2.30
C ALA A 62 -10.43 -10.41 2.14
N ILE A 63 -9.68 -9.30 2.09
CA ILE A 63 -10.24 -7.96 1.87
C ILE A 63 -10.34 -7.65 0.38
N THR A 64 -11.51 -7.18 -0.03
CA THR A 64 -11.85 -6.83 -1.42
C THR A 64 -12.58 -5.48 -1.45
N LEU A 65 -12.70 -4.87 -2.63
CA LEU A 65 -13.42 -3.61 -2.78
C LEU A 65 -14.90 -3.68 -2.38
N SER A 66 -15.52 -4.85 -2.50
CA SER A 66 -16.94 -5.03 -2.17
C SER A 66 -17.17 -5.23 -0.66
N ASN A 67 -16.17 -5.73 0.08
CA ASN A 67 -16.35 -6.12 1.49
C ASN A 67 -15.50 -5.32 2.49
N TYR A 68 -14.59 -4.43 2.04
CA TYR A 68 -13.61 -3.80 2.93
C TYR A 68 -14.25 -3.08 4.11
N LYS A 69 -15.39 -2.39 3.95
CA LYS A 69 -16.03 -1.67 5.06
C LYS A 69 -16.42 -2.61 6.19
N GLU A 70 -17.03 -3.74 5.85
CA GLU A 70 -17.43 -4.77 6.81
C GLU A 70 -16.19 -5.42 7.43
N LYS A 71 -15.27 -5.92 6.60
CA LYS A 71 -14.10 -6.66 7.10
C LYS A 71 -13.16 -5.80 7.93
N CYS A 72 -12.93 -4.55 7.53
CA CYS A 72 -12.15 -3.59 8.32
C CYS A 72 -12.81 -3.24 9.66
N ALA A 73 -14.15 -3.24 9.74
CA ALA A 73 -14.84 -3.10 11.02
C ALA A 73 -14.66 -4.37 11.88
N SER A 74 -14.78 -5.56 11.30
CA SER A 74 -14.56 -6.83 11.99
C SER A 74 -13.14 -6.95 12.55
N ILE A 75 -12.11 -6.57 11.81
CA ILE A 75 -10.70 -6.58 12.26
C ILE A 75 -10.48 -5.72 13.50
N LYS A 76 -11.24 -4.61 13.64
CA LYS A 76 -11.18 -3.70 14.81
C LYS A 76 -12.07 -4.16 15.97
N SER A 77 -12.84 -5.22 15.80
CA SER A 77 -13.72 -5.75 16.84
C SER A 77 -12.93 -6.32 18.03
N GLU A 78 -13.59 -6.39 19.19
CA GLU A 78 -13.04 -7.01 20.40
C GLU A 78 -12.63 -8.47 20.16
N LEU A 79 -13.40 -9.22 19.37
CA LEU A 79 -13.09 -10.61 18.99
C LEU A 79 -11.70 -10.69 18.34
N CYS A 80 -11.46 -9.91 17.30
CA CYS A 80 -10.21 -9.97 16.56
C CYS A 80 -9.04 -9.38 17.35
N GLN A 81 -9.25 -8.29 18.10
CA GLN A 81 -8.20 -7.77 18.96
C GLN A 81 -7.83 -8.74 20.09
N THR A 82 -8.78 -9.52 20.60
CA THR A 82 -8.49 -10.58 21.58
C THR A 82 -7.67 -11.69 20.92
N PHE A 83 -8.10 -12.17 19.75
CA PHE A 83 -7.37 -13.19 18.99
C PHE A 83 -5.92 -12.77 18.68
N TYR A 84 -5.70 -11.56 18.15
CA TYR A 84 -4.35 -11.11 17.78
C TYR A 84 -3.40 -10.94 18.97
N ASN A 85 -3.94 -10.71 20.16
CA ASN A 85 -3.15 -10.51 21.38
C ASN A 85 -3.07 -11.79 22.23
N ASP A 86 -3.66 -12.90 21.78
CA ASP A 86 -3.68 -14.13 22.53
C ASP A 86 -2.31 -14.83 22.48
N PRO A 87 -1.73 -15.23 23.62
CA PRO A 87 -0.47 -15.97 23.63
C PRO A 87 -0.61 -17.41 23.09
N ASN A 88 -1.83 -17.94 22.97
CA ASN A 88 -2.10 -19.27 22.43
C ASN A 88 -3.28 -19.27 21.43
N PRO A 89 -3.06 -18.75 20.21
CA PRO A 89 -4.09 -18.64 19.16
C PRO A 89 -4.56 -20.00 18.63
N LEU A 90 -3.80 -21.09 18.84
CA LEU A 90 -4.21 -22.44 18.44
C LEU A 90 -5.49 -22.92 19.14
N LYS A 91 -5.84 -22.35 20.31
CA LYS A 91 -7.05 -22.73 21.03
C LYS A 91 -8.35 -22.42 20.28
N TYR A 92 -8.29 -21.52 19.30
CA TYR A 92 -9.43 -21.17 18.46
C TYR A 92 -9.70 -22.20 17.35
N TYR A 93 -8.76 -23.14 17.16
CA TYR A 93 -8.82 -24.20 16.14
C TYR A 93 -8.45 -25.55 16.76
N PRO A 94 -9.26 -26.10 17.69
CA PRO A 94 -8.89 -27.33 18.41
C PRO A 94 -8.62 -28.52 17.50
N ILE A 95 -9.32 -28.66 16.37
CA ILE A 95 -9.08 -29.75 15.41
C ILE A 95 -7.80 -29.45 14.61
N CYS A 96 -7.71 -28.27 13.98
CA CYS A 96 -6.56 -27.92 13.15
C CYS A 96 -5.26 -27.76 13.93
N SER A 97 -5.30 -27.50 15.24
CA SER A 97 -4.12 -27.34 16.09
C SER A 97 -3.21 -28.58 16.13
N GLN A 98 -3.70 -29.74 15.68
CA GLN A 98 -2.95 -30.97 15.58
C GLN A 98 -1.96 -30.95 14.41
N PHE A 99 -2.24 -30.15 13.37
CA PHE A 99 -1.45 -30.09 12.13
C PHE A 99 -0.28 -29.10 12.27
N PRO A 100 0.94 -29.46 11.81
CA PRO A 100 2.11 -28.59 11.87
C PRO A 100 1.90 -27.23 11.19
N GLN A 101 1.18 -27.20 10.06
CA GLN A 101 0.92 -25.99 9.28
C GLN A 101 0.23 -24.91 10.12
N TYR A 102 -0.75 -25.28 10.95
CA TYR A 102 -1.43 -24.34 11.85
C TYR A 102 -0.52 -23.83 12.97
N LYS A 103 0.39 -24.69 13.47
CA LYS A 103 1.37 -24.28 14.48
C LYS A 103 2.36 -23.26 13.93
N GLU A 104 2.69 -23.33 12.65
CA GLU A 104 3.51 -22.34 11.94
C GLU A 104 2.69 -21.08 11.60
N TYR A 105 1.51 -21.25 11.02
CA TYR A 105 0.65 -20.16 10.55
C TYR A 105 0.12 -19.27 11.68
N LEU A 106 -0.19 -19.85 12.83
CA LEU A 106 -0.69 -19.12 14.00
C LEU A 106 0.43 -18.70 14.96
N GLN A 107 1.69 -18.66 14.52
CA GLN A 107 2.74 -18.07 15.35
C GLN A 107 2.48 -16.56 15.56
N PRO A 108 2.82 -16.01 16.73
CA PRO A 108 2.59 -14.59 17.02
C PRO A 108 3.19 -13.62 16.00
N SER A 109 4.38 -13.93 15.46
CA SER A 109 5.04 -13.11 14.43
C SER A 109 4.23 -13.04 13.13
N ILE A 110 3.64 -14.17 12.73
CA ILE A 110 2.81 -14.33 11.53
C ILE A 110 1.44 -13.67 11.72
N ILE A 111 0.80 -13.88 12.87
CA ILE A 111 -0.45 -13.20 13.19
C ILE A 111 -0.25 -11.68 13.19
N ASN A 112 0.85 -11.19 13.80
CA ASN A 112 1.15 -9.76 13.79
C ASN A 112 1.48 -9.26 12.37
N PHE A 113 2.05 -10.09 11.50
CA PHE A 113 2.28 -9.75 10.09
C PHE A 113 0.96 -9.52 9.36
N PHE A 114 0.02 -10.45 9.48
CA PHE A 114 -1.31 -10.32 8.86
C PHE A 114 -2.10 -9.16 9.44
N LYS A 115 -2.10 -8.98 10.77
CA LYS A 115 -2.73 -7.85 11.44
C LYS A 115 -2.27 -6.52 10.85
N GLN A 116 -0.96 -6.34 10.67
CA GLN A 116 -0.41 -5.11 10.09
C GLN A 116 -0.78 -4.93 8.62
N SER A 117 -0.82 -6.01 7.83
CA SER A 117 -1.30 -5.96 6.44
C SER A 117 -2.75 -5.50 6.38
N PHE A 118 -3.61 -6.09 7.20
CA PHE A 118 -5.02 -5.69 7.29
C PHE A 118 -5.20 -4.26 7.76
N GLU A 119 -4.44 -3.81 8.76
CA GLU A 119 -4.47 -2.41 9.21
C GLU A 119 -4.11 -1.44 8.07
N LEU A 120 -3.13 -1.78 7.23
CA LEU A 120 -2.77 -1.00 6.03
C LEU A 120 -3.84 -1.05 4.95
N GLU A 121 -4.49 -2.19 4.72
CA GLU A 121 -5.60 -2.34 3.77
C GLU A 121 -6.87 -1.58 4.19
N CYS A 122 -6.97 -1.21 5.47
CA CYS A 122 -8.14 -0.59 6.08
C CYS A 122 -8.01 0.91 6.37
N LEU A 123 -6.94 1.57 5.92
CA LEU A 123 -6.79 3.01 6.13
C LEU A 123 -7.78 3.80 5.25
N THR A 124 -8.40 4.82 5.84
CA THR A 124 -9.35 5.71 5.16
C THR A 124 -8.96 7.18 5.26
N ASP A 125 -9.40 7.96 4.27
CA ASP A 125 -9.24 9.41 4.21
C ASP A 125 -10.20 10.13 5.18
N GLU A 126 -10.20 11.46 5.13
CA GLU A 126 -11.04 12.33 5.95
C GLU A 126 -12.55 12.14 5.71
N ASN A 127 -12.94 11.51 4.59
CA ASN A 127 -14.33 11.29 4.19
C ASN A 127 -14.72 9.80 4.25
N ASP A 128 -13.94 8.99 4.96
CA ASP A 128 -14.12 7.54 5.10
C ASP A 128 -14.06 6.73 3.79
N ASN A 129 -13.38 7.25 2.77
CA ASN A 129 -13.00 6.50 1.58
C ASN A 129 -11.65 5.81 1.79
N LEU A 130 -11.39 4.68 1.11
CA LEU A 130 -10.08 4.01 1.19
C LEU A 130 -8.95 4.94 0.77
N CYS A 131 -7.86 4.94 1.53
CA CYS A 131 -6.65 5.61 1.15
C CYS A 131 -6.08 5.01 -0.14
N PRO A 132 -5.44 5.81 -1.02
CA PRO A 132 -4.82 5.30 -2.24
C PRO A 132 -3.82 4.17 -1.98
N TYR A 133 -3.03 4.25 -0.89
CA TYR A 133 -2.12 3.17 -0.51
C TYR A 133 -2.88 1.87 -0.17
N SER A 134 -3.92 1.94 0.67
CA SER A 134 -4.79 0.79 1.00
C SER A 134 -5.44 0.20 -0.25
N LEU A 135 -5.98 1.07 -1.10
CA LEU A 135 -6.61 0.69 -2.35
C LEU A 135 -5.65 -0.13 -3.23
N SER A 136 -4.40 0.33 -3.34
CA SER A 136 -3.35 -0.36 -4.11
C SER A 136 -2.98 -1.74 -3.56
N LYS A 137 -3.25 -2.03 -2.28
CA LYS A 137 -3.05 -3.36 -1.69
C LYS A 137 -4.20 -4.32 -2.02
N ILE A 138 -5.41 -3.80 -2.11
CA ILE A 138 -6.63 -4.57 -2.39
C ILE A 138 -6.74 -4.89 -3.89
N ILE A 139 -6.41 -3.92 -4.76
CA ILE A 139 -6.53 -4.11 -6.21
C ILE A 139 -5.21 -4.57 -6.84
N LYS A 140 -5.29 -5.52 -7.76
CA LYS A 140 -4.17 -5.85 -8.67
C LYS A 140 -4.16 -4.82 -9.80
N GLY A 141 -3.05 -4.12 -10.04
CA GLY A 141 -3.01 -3.13 -11.12
C GLY A 141 -1.77 -2.26 -11.14
N ASP A 142 -1.86 -1.15 -11.88
CA ASP A 142 -0.82 -0.13 -11.87
C ASP A 142 -0.80 0.56 -10.51
N HIS A 143 0.40 0.69 -9.96
CA HIS A 143 0.67 1.34 -8.68
C HIS A 143 1.41 2.67 -8.87
N SER A 144 1.49 3.17 -10.10
CA SER A 144 2.02 4.50 -10.40
C SER A 144 1.15 5.57 -9.74
N GLY A 145 1.77 6.63 -9.20
CA GLY A 145 1.06 7.75 -8.56
C GLY A 145 0.43 7.45 -7.19
N VAL A 146 0.39 6.20 -6.72
CA VAL A 146 -0.27 5.82 -5.45
C VAL A 146 0.22 6.66 -4.26
N LEU A 147 1.53 6.91 -4.16
CA LEU A 147 2.09 7.72 -3.08
C LEU A 147 1.71 9.19 -3.20
N GLU A 148 1.76 9.74 -4.41
CA GLU A 148 1.37 11.12 -4.69
C GLU A 148 -0.11 11.34 -4.38
N ASP A 149 -0.98 10.40 -4.75
CA ASP A 149 -2.39 10.44 -4.41
C ASP A 149 -2.62 10.29 -2.91
N ASN A 150 -1.88 9.40 -2.24
CA ASN A 150 -1.96 9.25 -0.78
C ASN A 150 -1.57 10.55 -0.07
N CYS A 151 -0.58 11.29 -0.58
CA CYS A 151 -0.16 12.60 -0.09
C CYS A 151 -1.22 13.69 -0.15
N LYS A 152 -2.32 13.50 -0.90
CA LYS A 152 -3.41 14.49 -0.97
C LYS A 152 -4.30 14.49 0.28
N SER A 153 -4.29 13.41 1.06
CA SER A 153 -5.04 13.27 2.32
C SER A 153 -4.07 13.22 3.49
N LYS A 154 -4.22 14.16 4.43
CA LYS A 154 -3.37 14.21 5.63
C LYS A 154 -3.57 12.95 6.48
N LYS A 155 -4.83 12.53 6.66
CA LYS A 155 -5.16 11.32 7.42
C LYS A 155 -4.54 10.08 6.80
N CYS A 156 -4.59 9.95 5.46
CA CYS A 156 -3.94 8.83 4.77
C CYS A 156 -2.43 8.86 4.90
N THR A 157 -1.79 10.02 4.70
CA THR A 157 -0.33 10.16 4.86
C THR A 157 0.12 9.77 6.27
N GLU A 158 -0.47 10.39 7.29
CA GLU A 158 -0.07 10.18 8.69
C GLU A 158 -0.35 8.75 9.16
N SER A 159 -1.51 8.18 8.78
CA SER A 159 -1.86 6.82 9.16
C SER A 159 -0.97 5.78 8.48
N THR A 160 -0.66 5.95 7.18
CA THR A 160 0.25 5.05 6.47
C THR A 160 1.65 5.11 7.07
N ILE A 161 2.19 6.31 7.35
CA ILE A 161 3.49 6.44 8.03
C ILE A 161 3.48 5.71 9.38
N LYS A 162 2.43 5.92 10.18
CA LYS A 162 2.31 5.28 11.50
C LYS A 162 2.32 3.75 11.38
N SER A 163 1.54 3.18 10.45
CA SER A 163 1.49 1.74 10.24
C SER A 163 2.83 1.20 9.74
N LEU A 164 3.47 1.87 8.76
CA LEU A 164 4.77 1.45 8.23
C LEU A 164 5.89 1.47 9.28
N LYS A 165 5.89 2.45 10.20
CA LYS A 165 6.86 2.53 11.30
C LYS A 165 6.73 1.39 12.32
N ASN A 166 5.56 0.77 12.40
CA ASN A 166 5.30 -0.33 13.33
C ASN A 166 5.65 -1.71 12.75
N ILE A 167 6.01 -1.78 11.46
CA ILE A 167 6.40 -3.04 10.83
C ILE A 167 7.75 -3.49 11.39
N ASN A 168 7.80 -4.71 11.95
CA ASN A 168 9.05 -5.34 12.33
C ASN A 168 9.56 -6.20 11.17
N ILE A 169 10.82 -5.97 10.77
CA ILE A 169 11.45 -6.69 9.67
C ILE A 169 11.54 -8.21 9.93
N ASP A 170 11.66 -8.62 11.20
CA ASP A 170 11.75 -10.04 11.58
C ASP A 170 10.49 -10.84 11.19
N GLN A 171 9.36 -10.16 11.01
CA GLN A 171 8.10 -10.79 10.61
C GLN A 171 8.13 -11.25 9.15
N PHE A 172 8.89 -10.57 8.29
CA PHE A 172 9.08 -11.01 6.91
C PHE A 172 9.90 -12.30 6.87
N ALA A 173 10.98 -12.38 7.65
CA ALA A 173 11.76 -13.60 7.77
C ALA A 173 10.94 -14.75 8.38
N ALA A 174 10.09 -14.47 9.37
CA ALA A 174 9.18 -15.49 9.90
C ALA A 174 8.24 -16.01 8.81
N TYR A 175 7.68 -15.12 7.99
CA TYR A 175 6.78 -15.48 6.90
C TYR A 175 7.48 -16.29 5.79
N GLU A 176 8.72 -15.95 5.42
CA GLU A 176 9.52 -16.71 4.43
C GLU A 176 9.89 -18.12 4.90
N ASN A 177 9.99 -18.33 6.22
CA ASN A 177 10.42 -19.60 6.79
C ASN A 177 9.26 -20.59 6.98
N LEU A 178 8.03 -20.22 6.60
CA LEU A 178 6.89 -21.13 6.64
C LEU A 178 7.05 -22.24 5.62
N SER A 179 6.74 -23.47 6.01
CA SER A 179 6.86 -24.66 5.16
C SER A 179 6.03 -24.62 3.87
N PHE A 180 5.03 -23.74 3.81
CA PHE A 180 4.12 -23.51 2.68
C PHE A 180 4.34 -22.14 2.01
N THR A 181 5.53 -21.56 2.17
CA THR A 181 5.94 -20.36 1.42
C THR A 181 7.20 -20.62 0.63
N SER A 182 7.34 -19.92 -0.49
CA SER A 182 8.54 -20.00 -1.33
C SER A 182 9.07 -18.62 -1.68
N GLY A 183 10.37 -18.54 -1.94
CA GLY A 183 11.06 -17.31 -2.31
C GLY A 183 11.60 -16.50 -1.13
N SER A 184 11.97 -15.25 -1.39
CA SER A 184 12.47 -14.32 -0.36
C SER A 184 12.20 -12.86 -0.75
N PHE A 185 12.00 -12.02 0.26
CA PHE A 185 11.99 -10.59 0.19
C PHE A 185 13.41 -10.08 -0.12
N SER A 186 13.50 -9.26 -1.16
CA SER A 186 14.76 -8.60 -1.48
C SER A 186 15.13 -7.59 -0.38
N TYR A 187 16.43 -7.34 -0.20
CA TYR A 187 16.90 -6.30 0.70
C TYR A 187 16.32 -4.92 0.32
N GLU A 188 16.16 -4.67 -0.97
CA GLU A 188 15.51 -3.48 -1.51
C GLU A 188 14.05 -3.39 -1.04
N THR A 189 13.30 -4.50 -1.00
CA THR A 189 11.93 -4.54 -0.47
C THR A 189 11.89 -4.18 1.01
N LEU A 190 12.80 -4.74 1.82
CA LEU A 190 12.86 -4.49 3.26
C LEU A 190 13.23 -3.03 3.56
N THR A 191 14.15 -2.46 2.78
CA THR A 191 14.57 -1.06 2.92
C THR A 191 13.61 -0.06 2.27
N SER A 192 12.75 -0.51 1.35
CA SER A 192 11.75 0.34 0.70
C SER A 192 10.77 0.97 1.69
N ILE A 193 10.50 0.32 2.83
CA ILE A 193 9.63 0.89 3.88
C ILE A 193 10.15 2.25 4.34
N ASN A 194 11.45 2.38 4.58
CA ASN A 194 12.07 3.65 4.98
C ASN A 194 12.01 4.70 3.87
N SER A 195 12.17 4.28 2.61
CA SER A 195 12.03 5.16 1.45
C SER A 195 10.60 5.69 1.33
N LEU A 196 9.59 4.82 1.47
CA LEU A 196 8.18 5.20 1.46
C LEU A 196 7.85 6.20 2.58
N ILE A 197 8.33 5.94 3.80
CA ILE A 197 8.19 6.87 4.93
C ILE A 197 8.84 8.21 4.61
N SER A 198 10.07 8.21 4.10
CA SER A 198 10.79 9.45 3.76
C SER A 198 10.07 10.28 2.69
N ILE A 199 9.47 9.64 1.68
CA ILE A 199 8.68 10.32 0.65
C ILE A 199 7.45 10.96 1.29
N MET A 200 6.72 10.21 2.13
CA MET A 200 5.50 10.71 2.77
C MET A 200 5.78 11.78 3.84
N GLU A 201 6.95 11.78 4.45
CA GLU A 201 7.39 12.80 5.41
C GLU A 201 7.97 14.06 4.75
N SER A 202 8.20 14.03 3.45
CA SER A 202 8.76 15.17 2.70
C SER A 202 7.84 16.40 2.73
N ASP A 203 8.43 17.59 2.60
CA ASP A 203 7.68 18.83 2.48
C ASP A 203 6.81 18.87 1.21
N GLU A 204 7.26 18.19 0.16
CA GLU A 204 6.49 18.01 -1.08
C GLU A 204 5.16 17.31 -0.79
N CYS A 205 5.20 16.11 -0.19
CA CYS A 205 4.00 15.37 0.19
C CYS A 205 3.10 16.19 1.14
N LYS A 206 3.69 16.82 2.17
CA LYS A 206 2.95 17.63 3.14
C LYS A 206 2.27 18.84 2.50
N SER A 207 2.86 19.43 1.47
CA SER A 207 2.28 20.56 0.74
C SER A 207 1.07 20.17 -0.12
N MET A 208 0.94 18.88 -0.45
CA MET A 208 -0.17 18.34 -1.24
C MET A 208 -1.42 18.03 -0.41
N HIS A 209 -1.32 17.98 0.92
CA HIS A 209 -2.47 17.80 1.78
C HIS A 209 -3.55 18.81 1.39
N SER A 210 -4.69 18.31 0.92
CA SER A 210 -5.75 19.16 0.40
C SER A 210 -6.15 20.14 1.50
N ASN A 211 -5.91 21.43 1.26
CA ASN A 211 -6.39 22.52 2.11
C ASN A 211 -7.91 22.61 1.97
N ASN A 212 -8.62 21.63 2.53
CA ASN A 212 -10.09 21.61 2.60
C ASN A 212 -10.65 22.71 3.53
N ASN A 213 -9.80 23.64 3.99
CA ASN A 213 -10.18 24.80 4.79
C ASN A 213 -10.45 26.08 3.98
N ASN A 214 -10.41 26.07 2.65
CA ASN A 214 -10.82 27.22 1.83
C ASN A 214 -12.21 27.04 1.20
N ASN A 215 -13.20 26.73 2.01
CA ASN A 215 -14.59 27.04 1.68
C ASN A 215 -15.41 27.29 2.95
N ASN A 216 -15.30 28.50 3.48
CA ASN A 216 -16.49 29.30 3.79
C ASN A 216 -16.10 30.77 4.01
N ASN A 217 -16.85 31.64 3.35
CA ASN A 217 -16.84 33.11 3.38
C ASN A 217 -15.89 33.83 2.41
N ASN A 218 -16.33 34.04 1.17
CA ASN A 218 -17.02 35.29 0.83
C ASN A 218 -17.29 35.41 -0.68
N ASN A 219 -18.55 35.69 -0.98
CA ASN A 219 -19.04 36.61 -2.01
C ASN A 219 -18.77 36.36 -3.50
N ASN A 220 -19.91 36.25 -4.19
CA ASN A 220 -20.24 36.84 -5.48
C ASN A 220 -19.61 36.21 -6.72
N ASN A 221 -20.46 35.43 -7.39
CA ASN A 221 -20.62 35.32 -8.83
C ASN A 221 -19.83 36.37 -9.63
N THR A 222 -18.63 35.99 -10.06
CA THR A 222 -18.04 36.48 -11.30
C THR A 222 -17.41 35.29 -12.01
N SER A 223 -17.77 35.14 -13.28
CA SER A 223 -17.33 34.07 -14.16
C SER A 223 -15.80 34.07 -14.30
N ASN A 224 -15.13 33.16 -13.58
CA ASN A 224 -13.71 32.91 -13.75
C ASN A 224 -13.48 31.99 -14.96
N ALA A 225 -13.53 32.60 -16.15
CA ALA A 225 -12.76 32.08 -17.27
C ALA A 225 -11.28 32.05 -16.83
N LYS A 226 -10.69 30.85 -16.74
CA LYS A 226 -9.24 30.71 -16.57
C LYS A 226 -8.58 31.33 -17.80
N SER A 227 -8.17 32.59 -17.71
CA SER A 227 -7.20 33.14 -18.64
C SER A 227 -5.89 32.40 -18.39
N ILE A 228 -5.60 31.43 -19.25
CA ILE A 228 -4.26 30.86 -19.34
C ILE A 228 -3.39 32.01 -19.81
N LYS A 229 -2.56 32.57 -18.92
CA LYS A 229 -1.44 33.41 -19.31
C LYS A 229 -0.49 32.52 -20.12
N ILE A 230 -0.73 32.46 -21.42
CA ILE A 230 0.20 31.85 -22.37
C ILE A 230 1.45 32.72 -22.31
N ASN A 231 2.50 32.16 -21.70
CA ASN A 231 3.79 32.80 -21.64
C ASN A 231 4.30 32.90 -23.09
N ASN A 232 4.55 34.12 -23.59
CA ASN A 232 4.94 34.38 -24.99
C ASN A 232 6.17 33.55 -25.44
N ASN A 233 6.97 33.05 -24.49
CA ASN A 233 8.08 32.15 -24.74
C ASN A 233 7.66 30.79 -25.35
N ILE A 234 6.48 30.25 -25.00
CA ILE A 234 6.00 28.96 -25.54
C ILE A 234 5.62 29.12 -27.02
N LEU A 235 5.02 30.26 -27.37
CA LEU A 235 4.64 30.57 -28.75
C LEU A 235 5.89 30.73 -29.64
N LEU A 236 6.94 31.37 -29.11
CA LEU A 236 8.21 31.53 -29.80
C LEU A 236 8.92 30.18 -30.04
N ILE A 237 8.86 29.26 -29.07
CA ILE A 237 9.44 27.92 -29.18
C ILE A 237 8.71 27.08 -30.24
N MET A 238 7.37 27.13 -30.28
CA MET A 238 6.56 26.47 -31.32
C MET A 238 6.87 27.02 -32.72
N LEU A 239 7.06 28.33 -32.86
CA LEU A 239 7.37 28.99 -34.13
C LEU A 239 8.78 28.62 -34.64
N ILE A 240 9.76 28.53 -33.74
CA ILE A 240 11.11 28.07 -34.07
C ILE A 240 11.10 26.60 -34.49
N LEU A 241 10.33 25.74 -33.81
CA LEU A 241 10.21 24.33 -34.19
C LEU A 241 9.59 24.16 -35.57
N LEU A 242 8.57 24.95 -35.93
CA LEU A 242 7.96 24.90 -37.27
C LEU A 242 8.93 25.32 -38.38
N ILE A 243 9.86 26.22 -38.12
CA ILE A 243 10.91 26.63 -39.08
C ILE A 243 11.99 25.55 -39.25
N PHE A 244 12.20 24.68 -38.26
CA PHE A 244 13.18 23.58 -38.33
C PHE A 244 12.63 22.31 -38.99
N PHE A 245 11.31 22.17 -39.09
CA PHE A 245 10.64 20.99 -39.67
C PHE A 245 10.04 21.24 -41.06
N TYR A 246 10.34 22.40 -41.67
CA TYR A 246 10.03 22.75 -43.06
C TYR A 246 11.31 23.23 -43.76
#